data_AF-A0A6G7C471-F1
#
_entry.id   AF-A0A6G7C471-F1
#
_cell.length_a   1.000
_cell.length_b   1.000
_cell.length_c   1.000
_cell.angle_alpha   90.00
_cell.angle_beta   90.00
_cell.angle_gamma   90.00
#
_symmetry.space_group_name_H-M   'P 1'
#
loop_
_entity.id
_entity.type
_entity.pdbx_description
1 polymer ?
#
loop_
_entity_poly.entity_id
_entity_poly.type
_entity_poly.pdbx_seq_one_letter_code
_entity_poly.pdbx_strand_id
1 'polypeptide(L)'
;MNHTNFNLLVLFFFFGIYFGLDQAFFSSVQSWIIGFIHNRALAHMVTYILSLLPLLLGALLLKPKDQDTLVSKFGVNGSPALGIGIAALATLPMFIGYAFRFSLIREPDFNSLVINTFSAGLFEELIFRAYFFGLVYRYTRLGFIPAILATSLVFALLHLYQSQDPMELVLIFMITFLGSVLFAWLYTEWKFNVWVPVALHILMNLAWVLFNVDENAAGNWYANIFRFLTIALMIVLTVIRAKNSHNGLRVNRKTLWRKV
;
A
#
# COMPACT_ATOMS: atom_id res chain seq x y z
N MET A 1 14.67 -26.31 -10.25
CA MET A 1 14.04 -24.99 -10.39
C MET A 1 15.01 -23.91 -9.93
N ASN A 2 15.26 -22.85 -10.71
CA ASN A 2 16.16 -21.76 -10.30
C ASN A 2 15.54 -20.93 -9.15
N HIS A 3 16.34 -20.11 -8.43
CA HIS A 3 15.85 -19.33 -7.29
C HIS A 3 14.70 -18.38 -7.66
N THR A 4 14.74 -17.76 -8.85
CA THR A 4 13.66 -16.86 -9.32
C THR A 4 12.32 -17.60 -9.43
N ASN A 5 12.29 -18.72 -10.13
CA ASN A 5 11.07 -19.51 -10.33
C ASN A 5 10.57 -20.09 -9.01
N PHE A 6 11.48 -20.54 -8.14
CA PHE A 6 11.14 -21.02 -6.80
C PHE A 6 10.50 -19.93 -5.95
N ASN A 7 11.11 -18.74 -5.88
CA ASN A 7 10.59 -17.62 -5.11
C ASN A 7 9.25 -17.12 -5.65
N LEU A 8 9.09 -17.06 -6.98
CA LEU A 8 7.79 -16.73 -7.59
C LEU A 8 6.73 -17.73 -7.17
N LEU A 9 7.01 -19.04 -7.28
CA LEU A 9 6.06 -20.07 -6.86
C LEU A 9 5.67 -19.91 -5.38
N VAL A 10 6.64 -19.73 -4.49
CA VAL A 10 6.40 -19.53 -3.06
C VAL A 10 5.56 -18.28 -2.81
N LEU A 11 5.94 -17.13 -3.38
CA LEU A 11 5.24 -15.86 -3.15
C LEU A 11 3.80 -15.91 -3.62
N PHE A 12 3.54 -16.41 -4.84
CA PHE A 12 2.18 -16.49 -5.38
C PHE A 12 1.35 -17.56 -4.68
N PHE A 13 1.94 -18.70 -4.29
CA PHE A 13 1.25 -19.75 -3.55
C PHE A 13 0.79 -19.25 -2.18
N PHE A 14 1.68 -18.63 -1.40
CA PHE A 14 1.32 -18.11 -0.08
C PHE A 14 0.43 -16.86 -0.15
N PHE A 15 0.54 -16.04 -1.20
CA PHE A 15 -0.44 -14.99 -1.47
C PHE A 15 -1.83 -15.57 -1.77
N GLY A 16 -1.90 -16.65 -2.55
CA GLY A 16 -3.15 -17.38 -2.82
C GLY A 16 -3.77 -17.98 -1.56
N ILE A 17 -2.96 -18.57 -0.67
CA ILE A 17 -3.41 -19.06 0.64
C ILE A 17 -3.95 -17.89 1.48
N TYR A 18 -3.19 -16.80 1.59
CA TYR A 18 -3.64 -15.60 2.30
C TYR A 18 -4.99 -15.14 1.77
N PHE A 19 -5.11 -14.94 0.46
CA PHE A 19 -6.33 -14.46 -0.18
C PHE A 19 -7.53 -15.38 0.06
N GLY A 20 -7.34 -16.70 -0.09
CA GLY A 20 -8.40 -17.68 0.15
C GLY A 20 -8.84 -17.74 1.62
N LEU A 21 -7.90 -17.66 2.57
CA LEU A 21 -8.21 -17.64 4.00
C LEU A 21 -8.89 -16.35 4.42
N ASP A 22 -8.42 -15.21 3.90
CA ASP A 22 -9.01 -13.89 4.16
C ASP A 22 -10.46 -13.87 3.68
N GLN A 23 -10.71 -14.26 2.43
CA GLN A 23 -12.06 -14.33 1.86
C GLN A 23 -12.99 -15.28 2.63
N ALA A 24 -12.49 -16.43 3.07
CA ALA A 24 -13.32 -17.44 3.74
C ALA A 24 -13.57 -17.15 5.23
N PHE A 25 -12.60 -16.54 5.93
CA PHE A 25 -12.60 -16.52 7.40
C PHE A 25 -12.45 -15.13 8.03
N PHE A 26 -12.04 -14.08 7.30
CA PHE A 26 -11.74 -12.78 7.90
C PHE A 26 -12.91 -12.23 8.73
N SER A 27 -14.11 -12.20 8.14
CA SER A 27 -15.31 -11.69 8.82
C SER A 27 -15.66 -12.51 10.07
N SER A 28 -15.62 -13.85 9.97
CA SER A 28 -15.93 -14.75 11.08
C SER A 28 -14.94 -14.60 12.23
N VAL A 29 -13.64 -14.52 11.93
CA VAL A 29 -12.58 -14.29 12.92
C VAL A 29 -12.73 -12.91 13.54
N GLN A 30 -12.99 -11.87 12.74
CA GLN A 30 -13.21 -10.52 13.25
C GLN A 30 -14.41 -10.47 14.20
N SER A 31 -15.55 -11.05 13.83
CA SER A 31 -16.74 -11.12 14.69
C SER A 31 -16.46 -11.85 15.99
N TRP A 32 -15.72 -12.96 15.94
CA TRP A 32 -15.29 -13.69 17.13
C TRP A 32 -14.44 -12.80 18.04
N ILE A 33 -13.40 -12.12 17.52
CA ILE A 33 -12.52 -11.23 18.28
C ILE A 33 -13.30 -10.02 18.86
N ILE A 34 -14.25 -9.46 18.12
CA ILE A 34 -15.13 -8.38 18.62
C ILE A 34 -15.85 -8.84 19.89
N GLY A 35 -16.32 -10.08 19.95
CA GLY A 35 -16.98 -10.65 21.14
C GLY A 35 -16.09 -10.73 22.38
N PHE A 36 -14.76 -10.76 22.23
CA PHE A 36 -13.82 -10.73 23.37
C PHE A 36 -13.37 -9.30 23.70
N ILE A 37 -12.97 -8.54 22.70
CA ILE A 37 -12.29 -7.24 22.88
C ILE A 37 -13.29 -6.08 23.03
N HIS A 38 -14.50 -6.21 22.49
CA HIS A 38 -15.53 -5.17 22.47
C HIS A 38 -15.07 -3.86 21.79
N ASN A 39 -14.07 -3.94 20.90
CA ASN A 39 -13.59 -2.81 20.10
C ASN A 39 -13.40 -3.23 18.64
N ARG A 40 -14.13 -2.58 17.73
CA ARG A 40 -14.19 -2.97 16.31
C ARG A 40 -12.85 -2.73 15.60
N ALA A 41 -12.21 -1.59 15.84
CA ALA A 41 -10.93 -1.25 15.23
C ALA A 41 -9.80 -2.17 15.69
N LEU A 42 -9.70 -2.43 17.00
CA LEU A 42 -8.69 -3.34 17.53
C LEU A 42 -8.91 -4.77 17.02
N ALA A 43 -10.16 -5.24 17.03
CA ALA A 43 -10.49 -6.55 16.48
C ALA A 43 -10.09 -6.67 15.00
N HIS A 44 -10.38 -5.64 14.20
CA HIS A 44 -10.02 -5.59 12.78
C HIS A 44 -8.49 -5.68 12.56
N MET A 45 -7.71 -4.92 13.33
CA MET A 45 -6.24 -4.96 13.24
C MET A 45 -5.68 -6.31 13.68
N VAL A 46 -6.23 -6.92 14.73
CA VAL A 46 -5.80 -8.26 15.18
C VAL A 46 -6.13 -9.31 14.11
N THR A 47 -7.33 -9.27 13.50
CA THR A 47 -7.67 -10.17 12.39
C THR A 47 -6.69 -10.03 11.24
N TYR A 48 -6.30 -8.81 10.87
CA TYR A 48 -5.28 -8.60 9.85
C TYR A 48 -3.90 -9.17 10.24
N ILE A 49 -3.46 -8.99 11.50
CA ILE A 49 -2.20 -9.60 11.97
C ILE A 49 -2.23 -11.13 11.79
N LEU A 50 -3.36 -11.76 12.08
CA LEU A 50 -3.54 -13.20 11.86
C LEU A 50 -3.56 -13.55 10.36
N SER A 51 -4.20 -12.72 9.52
CA SER A 51 -4.25 -12.94 8.08
C SER A 51 -2.89 -12.81 7.41
N LEU A 52 -1.93 -12.08 8.01
CA LEU A 52 -0.56 -11.98 7.51
C LEU A 52 0.27 -13.27 7.67
N LEU A 53 -0.14 -14.24 8.50
CA LEU A 53 0.67 -15.42 8.81
C LEU A 53 1.14 -16.21 7.57
N PRO A 54 0.29 -16.53 6.56
CA PRO A 54 0.74 -17.17 5.34
C PRO A 54 1.78 -16.34 4.59
N LEU A 55 1.61 -15.01 4.53
CA LEU A 55 2.58 -14.14 3.87
C LEU A 55 3.93 -14.19 4.60
N LEU A 56 3.95 -14.10 5.92
CA LEU A 56 5.17 -14.22 6.72
C LEU A 56 5.88 -15.56 6.48
N LEU A 57 5.13 -16.67 6.43
CA LEU A 57 5.67 -17.99 6.12
C LEU A 57 6.28 -18.04 4.70
N GLY A 58 5.59 -17.51 3.70
CA GLY A 58 6.13 -17.43 2.33
C GLY A 58 7.42 -16.61 2.24
N ALA A 59 7.51 -15.51 2.98
CA ALA A 59 8.71 -14.67 3.03
C ALA A 59 9.90 -15.37 3.70
N LEU A 60 9.65 -16.22 4.71
CA LEU A 60 10.69 -17.03 5.38
C LEU A 60 11.29 -18.10 4.45
N LEU A 61 10.53 -18.58 3.47
CA LEU A 61 10.93 -19.67 2.59
C LEU A 61 11.76 -19.22 1.37
N LEU A 62 11.90 -17.91 1.14
CA LEU A 62 12.61 -17.36 -0.03
C LEU A 62 14.10 -17.75 -0.08
N LYS A 63 14.64 -17.82 -1.31
CA LYS A 63 16.03 -18.17 -1.61
C LYS A 63 16.80 -17.06 -2.36
N PRO A 64 18.14 -16.99 -2.25
CA PRO A 64 18.95 -17.68 -1.26
C PRO A 64 18.48 -17.29 0.15
N LYS A 65 18.75 -18.14 1.14
CA LYS A 65 18.56 -17.73 2.54
C LYS A 65 19.59 -16.63 2.79
N ASP A 66 19.16 -15.40 2.60
CA ASP A 66 19.94 -14.22 2.91
C ASP A 66 19.91 -13.97 4.43
N GLN A 67 20.75 -13.04 4.88
CA GLN A 67 20.75 -12.60 6.28
C GLN A 67 19.58 -11.65 6.59
N ASP A 68 18.72 -11.35 5.60
CA ASP A 68 17.58 -10.46 5.75
C ASP A 68 16.52 -11.11 6.66
N THR A 69 16.27 -10.46 7.79
CA THR A 69 15.15 -10.79 8.69
C THR A 69 13.81 -10.42 8.04
N LEU A 70 12.70 -10.96 8.55
CA LEU A 70 11.36 -10.55 8.13
C LEU A 70 11.16 -9.02 8.21
N VAL A 71 11.71 -8.39 9.25
CA VAL A 71 11.67 -6.94 9.43
C VAL A 71 12.29 -6.21 8.23
N SER A 72 13.44 -6.68 7.75
CA SER A 72 14.13 -6.09 6.58
C SER A 72 13.50 -6.47 5.23
N LYS A 73 12.91 -7.67 5.12
CA LYS A 73 12.15 -8.11 3.94
C LYS A 73 10.94 -7.21 3.70
N PHE A 74 10.23 -6.89 4.78
CA PHE A 74 9.06 -6.03 4.74
C PHE A 74 9.38 -4.53 4.82
N GLY A 75 10.67 -4.15 4.95
CA GLY A 75 11.07 -2.74 4.96
C GLY A 75 10.74 -1.98 6.26
N VAL A 76 10.37 -2.71 7.32
CA VAL A 76 9.95 -2.18 8.62
C VAL A 76 11.13 -1.57 9.39
N ASN A 77 12.36 -2.03 9.09
CA ASN A 77 13.59 -1.44 9.61
C ASN A 77 13.93 -0.06 9.02
N GLY A 78 13.17 0.41 8.03
CA GLY A 78 13.27 1.79 7.56
C GLY A 78 12.85 2.80 8.63
N SER A 79 13.22 4.08 8.44
CA SER A 79 12.88 5.13 9.41
C SER A 79 11.40 5.52 9.33
N PRO A 80 10.61 5.35 10.41
CA PRO A 80 9.22 5.81 10.45
C PRO A 80 9.13 7.34 10.44
N ALA A 81 10.01 8.01 11.18
CA ALA A 81 10.07 9.47 11.26
C ALA A 81 10.29 10.11 9.88
N LEU A 82 11.16 9.52 9.04
CA LEU A 82 11.36 9.96 7.67
C LEU A 82 10.08 9.78 6.83
N GLY A 83 9.42 8.62 6.93
CA GLY A 83 8.19 8.31 6.21
C GLY A 83 7.05 9.27 6.58
N ILE A 84 6.83 9.48 7.88
CA ILE A 84 5.83 10.41 8.41
C ILE A 84 6.15 11.85 7.98
N GLY A 85 7.40 12.29 8.14
CA GLY A 85 7.80 13.65 7.79
C GLY A 85 7.60 13.98 6.32
N ILE A 86 8.01 13.08 5.41
CA ILE A 86 7.85 13.32 3.97
C ILE A 86 6.39 13.22 3.54
N ALA A 87 5.63 12.28 4.10
CA ALA A 87 4.22 12.12 3.79
C ALA A 87 3.38 13.30 4.30
N ALA A 88 3.67 13.82 5.49
CA ALA A 88 3.02 15.00 6.04
C ALA A 88 3.25 16.23 5.15
N LEU A 89 4.48 16.44 4.69
CA LEU A 89 4.78 17.51 3.74
C LEU A 89 4.05 17.31 2.40
N ALA A 90 4.09 16.09 1.86
CA ALA A 90 3.48 15.78 0.57
C ALA A 90 1.95 15.92 0.58
N THR A 91 1.29 15.65 1.71
CA THR A 91 -0.18 15.67 1.83
C THR A 91 -0.77 17.04 2.20
N LEU A 92 0.06 18.06 2.44
CA LEU A 92 -0.42 19.43 2.67
C LEU A 92 -1.43 19.92 1.62
N PRO A 93 -1.25 19.69 0.30
CA PRO A 93 -2.24 20.12 -0.70
C PRO A 93 -3.63 19.53 -0.45
N MET A 94 -3.73 18.26 -0.03
CA MET A 94 -5.03 17.66 0.32
C MET A 94 -5.61 18.26 1.59
N PHE A 95 -4.85 18.34 2.69
CA PHE A 95 -5.39 18.91 3.94
C PHE A 95 -5.83 20.37 3.78
N ILE A 96 -4.99 21.20 3.15
CA ILE A 96 -5.29 22.62 2.92
C ILE A 96 -6.44 22.75 1.92
N GLY A 97 -6.33 22.09 0.77
CA GLY A 97 -7.34 22.17 -0.28
C GLY A 97 -8.71 21.69 0.17
N TYR A 98 -8.74 20.58 0.91
CA TYR A 98 -10.00 20.02 1.38
C TYR A 98 -10.66 20.86 2.46
N ALA A 99 -9.87 21.49 3.36
CA ALA A 99 -10.41 22.42 4.34
C ALA A 99 -11.15 23.62 3.71
N PHE A 100 -10.79 24.02 2.49
CA PHE A 100 -11.48 25.10 1.77
C PHE A 100 -12.66 24.63 0.92
N ARG A 101 -12.73 23.34 0.56
CA ARG A 101 -13.67 22.84 -0.46
C ARG A 101 -14.70 21.84 0.06
N PHE A 102 -14.44 21.20 1.19
CA PHE A 102 -15.29 20.15 1.73
C PHE A 102 -15.60 20.38 3.21
N SER A 103 -16.60 19.66 3.70
CA SER A 103 -17.10 19.78 5.07
C SER A 103 -16.28 18.90 6.02
N LEU A 104 -15.74 19.49 7.08
CA LEU A 104 -15.09 18.74 8.15
C LEU A 104 -16.13 17.95 8.95
N ILE A 105 -15.91 16.65 9.11
CA ILE A 105 -16.67 15.80 10.03
C ILE A 105 -16.27 16.18 11.46
N ARG A 106 -17.23 16.72 12.23
CA ARG A 106 -16.97 17.18 13.61
C ARG A 106 -16.87 16.03 14.61
N GLU A 107 -17.62 14.96 14.38
CA GLU A 107 -17.71 13.80 15.28
C GLU A 107 -17.51 12.51 14.48
N PRO A 108 -16.26 12.19 14.06
CA PRO A 108 -16.00 10.97 13.31
C PRO A 108 -16.16 9.73 14.20
N ASP A 109 -16.77 8.66 13.67
CA ASP A 109 -16.73 7.34 14.32
C ASP A 109 -15.27 6.89 14.42
N PHE A 110 -14.73 6.86 15.64
CA PHE A 110 -13.34 6.53 15.89
C PHE A 110 -12.95 5.16 15.30
N ASN A 111 -13.86 4.18 15.38
CA ASN A 111 -13.60 2.86 14.81
C ASN A 111 -13.44 2.93 13.28
N SER A 112 -14.39 3.56 12.59
CA SER A 112 -14.32 3.74 11.14
C SER A 112 -13.11 4.57 10.73
N LEU A 113 -12.76 5.61 11.48
CA LEU A 113 -11.57 6.41 11.22
C LEU A 113 -10.30 5.55 11.30
N VAL A 114 -10.10 4.77 12.37
CA VAL A 114 -8.92 3.91 12.51
C VAL A 114 -8.89 2.82 11.44
N ILE A 115 -10.03 2.21 11.12
CA ILE A 115 -10.13 1.14 10.10
C ILE A 115 -9.79 1.68 8.71
N ASN A 116 -10.46 2.77 8.28
CA ASN A 116 -10.35 3.29 6.92
C ASN A 116 -9.08 4.11 6.67
N THR A 117 -8.34 4.50 7.73
CA THR A 117 -7.10 5.27 7.61
C THR A 117 -5.90 4.43 8.02
N PHE A 118 -5.69 4.23 9.33
CA PHE A 118 -4.52 3.57 9.88
C PHE A 118 -4.44 2.10 9.48
N SER A 119 -5.51 1.33 9.67
CA SER A 119 -5.52 -0.11 9.37
C SER A 119 -5.37 -0.36 7.87
N ALA A 120 -6.20 0.29 7.04
CA ALA A 120 -6.09 0.19 5.58
C ALA A 120 -4.68 0.57 5.10
N GLY A 121 -4.20 1.75 5.48
CA GLY A 121 -2.88 2.24 5.04
C GLY A 121 -1.70 1.43 5.58
N LEU A 122 -1.82 0.76 6.72
CA LEU A 122 -0.75 -0.11 7.23
C LEU A 122 -0.77 -1.47 6.52
N PHE A 123 -1.90 -2.19 6.58
CA PHE A 123 -1.94 -3.58 6.13
C PHE A 123 -1.89 -3.70 4.62
N GLU A 124 -2.57 -2.83 3.87
CA GLU A 124 -2.49 -2.88 2.40
C GLU A 124 -1.08 -2.62 1.88
N GLU A 125 -0.31 -1.76 2.55
CA GLU A 125 1.08 -1.49 2.17
C GLU A 125 2.00 -2.67 2.54
N LEU A 126 1.77 -3.32 3.68
CA LEU A 126 2.49 -4.54 4.05
C LEU A 126 2.18 -5.71 3.08
N ILE A 127 0.92 -5.87 2.69
CA ILE A 127 0.47 -6.96 1.82
C ILE A 127 0.89 -6.71 0.37
N PHE A 128 0.54 -5.55 -0.20
CA PHE A 128 0.74 -5.32 -1.63
C PHE A 128 2.12 -4.77 -1.94
N ARG A 129 2.68 -3.87 -1.13
CA ARG A 129 3.95 -3.18 -1.46
C ARG A 129 5.14 -3.92 -0.88
N ALA A 130 5.10 -4.27 0.40
CA ALA A 130 6.20 -4.99 1.03
C ALA A 130 6.25 -6.45 0.58
N TYR A 131 5.15 -7.21 0.71
CA TYR A 131 5.12 -8.63 0.34
C TYR A 131 5.00 -8.85 -1.16
N PHE A 132 3.85 -8.48 -1.77
CA PHE A 132 3.53 -8.92 -3.12
C PHE A 132 4.46 -8.31 -4.17
N PHE A 133 4.49 -6.99 -4.29
CA PHE A 133 5.43 -6.32 -5.20
C PHE A 133 6.87 -6.43 -4.70
N GLY A 134 7.12 -6.06 -3.44
CA GLY A 134 8.46 -5.86 -2.90
C GLY A 134 9.31 -7.12 -2.90
N LEU A 135 8.76 -8.25 -2.45
CA LEU A 135 9.51 -9.50 -2.45
C LEU A 135 9.66 -10.07 -3.85
N VAL A 136 8.66 -9.93 -4.73
CA VAL A 136 8.82 -10.30 -6.15
C VAL A 136 9.95 -9.48 -6.78
N TYR A 137 9.93 -8.16 -6.61
CA TYR A 137 10.94 -7.28 -7.18
C TYR A 137 12.31 -7.43 -6.54
N ARG A 138 12.45 -7.80 -5.26
CA ARG A 138 13.76 -7.96 -4.60
C ARG A 138 14.35 -9.35 -4.77
N TYR A 139 13.55 -10.40 -4.60
CA TYR A 139 14.00 -11.79 -4.51
C TYR A 139 13.91 -12.57 -5.82
N THR A 140 13.49 -11.93 -6.91
CA THR A 140 13.50 -12.55 -8.25
C THR A 140 14.38 -11.75 -9.20
N ARG A 141 14.54 -12.22 -10.44
CA ARG A 141 15.18 -11.44 -11.52
C ARG A 141 14.21 -10.54 -12.29
N LEU A 142 12.92 -10.50 -11.92
CA LEU A 142 11.96 -9.61 -12.57
C LEU A 142 12.32 -8.14 -12.33
N GLY A 143 12.18 -7.32 -13.36
CA GLY A 143 12.29 -5.88 -13.26
C GLY A 143 11.03 -5.24 -12.67
N PHE A 144 11.06 -3.92 -12.55
CA PHE A 144 9.99 -3.13 -11.94
C PHE A 144 8.64 -3.34 -12.64
N ILE A 145 8.60 -3.25 -13.98
CA ILE A 145 7.36 -3.38 -14.76
C ILE A 145 6.68 -4.74 -14.55
N PRO A 146 7.32 -5.90 -14.82
CA PRO A 146 6.65 -7.18 -14.64
C PRO A 146 6.32 -7.48 -13.17
N ALA A 147 7.08 -6.95 -12.21
CA ALA A 147 6.76 -7.10 -10.79
C ALA A 147 5.53 -6.27 -10.37
N ILE A 148 5.41 -5.03 -10.84
CA ILE A 148 4.33 -4.13 -10.42
C ILE A 148 3.01 -4.40 -11.13
N LEU A 149 3.03 -4.83 -12.39
CA LEU A 149 1.79 -5.07 -13.15
C LEU A 149 0.88 -6.10 -12.47
N ALA A 150 1.45 -7.20 -11.96
CA ALA A 150 0.67 -8.23 -11.28
C ALA A 150 0.02 -7.69 -10.00
N THR A 151 0.80 -6.99 -9.16
CA THR A 151 0.30 -6.42 -7.91
C THR A 151 -0.73 -5.33 -8.15
N SER A 152 -0.48 -4.39 -9.07
CA SER A 152 -1.39 -3.28 -9.35
C SER A 152 -2.69 -3.72 -10.02
N LEU A 153 -2.65 -4.75 -10.87
CA LEU A 153 -3.85 -5.32 -11.45
C LEU A 153 -4.74 -5.96 -10.37
N VAL A 154 -4.16 -6.83 -9.52
CA VAL A 154 -4.92 -7.45 -8.42
C VAL A 154 -5.46 -6.38 -7.47
N PHE A 155 -4.63 -5.40 -7.09
CA PHE A 155 -5.05 -4.31 -6.20
C PHE A 155 -6.24 -3.55 -6.78
N ALA A 156 -6.18 -3.14 -8.04
CA ALA A 156 -7.27 -2.40 -8.68
C ALA A 156 -8.56 -3.21 -8.82
N LEU A 157 -8.46 -4.50 -9.18
CA LEU A 157 -9.62 -5.39 -9.27
C LEU A 157 -10.32 -5.54 -7.90
N LEU A 158 -9.56 -5.59 -6.82
CA LEU A 158 -10.11 -5.67 -5.46
C LEU A 158 -10.82 -4.41 -4.99
N HIS A 159 -10.75 -3.31 -5.75
CA HIS A 159 -11.47 -2.06 -5.43
C HIS A 159 -12.76 -1.88 -6.23
N LEU A 160 -13.03 -2.75 -7.22
CA LEU A 160 -14.24 -2.65 -8.05
C LEU A 160 -15.54 -2.87 -7.27
N TYR A 161 -15.51 -3.39 -6.04
CA TYR A 161 -16.71 -3.51 -5.20
C TYR A 161 -17.30 -2.14 -4.80
N GLN A 162 -16.57 -1.04 -4.96
CA GLN A 162 -16.96 0.29 -4.51
C GLN A 162 -18.05 0.95 -5.36
N SER A 163 -18.41 0.41 -6.52
CA SER A 163 -19.51 0.92 -7.35
C SER A 163 -20.14 -0.19 -8.18
N GLN A 164 -21.29 0.11 -8.79
CA GLN A 164 -21.91 -0.70 -9.84
C GLN A 164 -22.04 0.10 -11.15
N ASP A 165 -21.70 1.39 -11.15
CA ASP A 165 -21.71 2.24 -12.35
C ASP A 165 -20.47 1.96 -13.22
N PRO A 166 -20.62 1.63 -14.51
CA PRO A 166 -19.48 1.29 -15.37
C PRO A 166 -18.43 2.40 -15.50
N MET A 167 -18.83 3.66 -15.51
CA MET A 167 -17.89 4.78 -15.64
C MET A 167 -17.11 4.98 -14.34
N GLU A 168 -17.78 4.93 -13.19
CA GLU A 168 -17.13 4.97 -11.89
C GLU A 168 -16.17 3.80 -11.70
N LEU A 169 -16.54 2.59 -12.13
CA LEU A 169 -15.67 1.41 -12.08
C LEU A 169 -14.37 1.60 -12.88
N VAL A 170 -14.46 2.19 -14.07
CA VAL A 170 -13.27 2.53 -14.88
C VAL A 170 -12.39 3.53 -14.12
N LEU A 171 -12.97 4.55 -13.50
CA LEU A 171 -12.23 5.55 -12.73
C LEU A 171 -11.58 4.95 -11.47
N ILE A 172 -12.32 4.15 -10.70
CA ILE A 172 -11.83 3.42 -9.52
C ILE A 172 -10.66 2.54 -9.92
N PHE A 173 -10.81 1.75 -10.99
CA PHE A 173 -9.75 0.90 -11.52
C PHE A 173 -8.50 1.72 -11.85
N MET A 174 -8.65 2.79 -12.65
CA MET A 174 -7.51 3.58 -13.12
C MET A 174 -6.78 4.28 -11.97
N ILE A 175 -7.51 4.86 -11.02
CA ILE A 175 -6.93 5.57 -9.87
C ILE A 175 -6.22 4.61 -8.93
N THR A 176 -6.83 3.48 -8.60
CA THR A 176 -6.23 2.49 -7.69
C THR A 176 -5.07 1.76 -8.34
N PHE A 177 -5.14 1.46 -9.65
CA PHE A 177 -4.05 0.89 -10.43
C PHE A 177 -2.85 1.82 -10.47
N LEU A 178 -3.03 3.07 -10.90
CA LEU A 178 -1.95 4.06 -10.99
C LEU A 178 -1.40 4.42 -9.60
N GLY A 179 -2.28 4.49 -8.60
CA GLY A 179 -1.90 4.64 -7.19
C GLY A 179 -0.99 3.50 -6.73
N SER A 180 -1.37 2.24 -7.00
CA SER A 180 -0.54 1.07 -6.69
C SER A 180 0.84 1.15 -7.35
N VAL A 181 0.90 1.52 -8.64
CA VAL A 181 2.17 1.72 -9.37
C VAL A 181 3.04 2.79 -8.70
N LEU A 182 2.44 3.94 -8.36
CA LEU A 182 3.15 5.04 -7.69
C LEU A 182 3.68 4.60 -6.32
N PHE A 183 2.87 3.93 -5.50
CA PHE A 183 3.26 3.53 -4.15
C PHE A 183 4.38 2.48 -4.17
N ALA A 184 4.37 1.56 -5.14
CA ALA A 184 5.48 0.63 -5.35
C ALA A 184 6.76 1.32 -5.84
N TRP A 185 6.64 2.34 -6.69
CA TRP A 185 7.77 3.17 -7.11
C TRP A 185 8.36 3.93 -5.92
N LEU A 186 7.52 4.58 -5.11
CA LEU A 186 7.94 5.25 -3.87
C LEU A 186 8.62 4.28 -2.91
N TYR A 187 8.02 3.12 -2.64
CA TYR A 187 8.63 2.08 -1.82
C TYR A 187 10.04 1.72 -2.32
N THR A 188 10.19 1.52 -3.64
CA THR A 188 11.47 1.19 -4.26
C THR A 188 12.49 2.32 -4.12
N GLU A 189 12.12 3.54 -4.49
CA GLU A 189 13.03 4.69 -4.49
C GLU A 189 13.49 5.05 -3.09
N TRP A 190 12.60 4.95 -2.10
CA TRP A 190 12.90 5.18 -0.70
C TRP A 190 13.59 3.99 -0.02
N LYS A 191 14.38 3.23 -0.80
CA LYS A 191 15.23 2.12 -0.35
C LYS A 191 14.45 1.01 0.35
N PHE A 192 13.23 0.74 -0.10
CA PHE A 192 12.32 -0.23 0.52
C PHE A 192 11.96 0.13 1.97
N ASN A 193 11.88 1.42 2.29
CA ASN A 193 11.30 1.89 3.55
C ASN A 193 9.77 1.87 3.43
N VAL A 194 9.10 0.91 4.08
CA VAL A 194 7.65 0.75 4.01
C VAL A 194 6.88 1.90 4.68
N TRP A 195 7.53 2.63 5.59
CA TRP A 195 6.89 3.74 6.29
C TRP A 195 6.57 4.93 5.38
N VAL A 196 7.26 5.06 4.24
CA VAL A 196 6.96 6.11 3.25
C VAL A 196 5.58 5.89 2.62
N PRO A 197 5.31 4.75 1.95
CA PRO A 197 3.99 4.50 1.41
C PRO A 197 2.92 4.32 2.50
N VAL A 198 3.22 3.70 3.66
CA VAL A 198 2.28 3.60 4.80
C VAL A 198 1.82 4.97 5.28
N ALA A 199 2.76 5.88 5.60
CA ALA A 199 2.39 7.20 6.11
C ALA A 199 1.65 8.02 5.06
N LEU A 200 2.06 7.94 3.79
CA LEU A 200 1.38 8.62 2.69
C LEU A 200 -0.06 8.12 2.54
N HIS A 201 -0.28 6.81 2.55
CA HIS A 201 -1.61 6.21 2.46
C HIS A 201 -2.49 6.67 3.62
N ILE A 202 -2.00 6.49 4.86
CA ILE A 202 -2.75 6.85 6.06
C ILE A 202 -3.16 8.32 6.02
N LEU A 203 -2.25 9.23 5.67
CA LEU A 203 -2.53 10.66 5.65
C LEU A 203 -3.47 11.07 4.50
N MET A 204 -3.34 10.44 3.32
CA MET A 204 -4.28 10.66 2.22
C MET A 204 -5.70 10.19 2.58
N ASN A 205 -5.84 9.00 3.18
CA ASN A 205 -7.14 8.50 3.64
C ASN A 205 -7.66 9.33 4.81
N LEU A 206 -6.79 9.78 5.72
CA LEU A 206 -7.19 10.63 6.83
C LEU A 206 -7.77 11.95 6.33
N ALA A 207 -7.12 12.61 5.37
CA ALA A 207 -7.70 13.79 4.72
C ALA A 207 -9.03 13.45 4.04
N TRP A 208 -9.13 12.31 3.35
CA TRP A 208 -10.36 11.87 2.68
C TRP A 208 -11.53 11.72 3.65
N VAL A 209 -11.31 11.02 4.77
CA VAL A 209 -12.33 10.71 5.77
C VAL A 209 -12.69 11.96 6.57
N LEU A 210 -11.72 12.74 7.05
CA LEU A 210 -11.98 13.91 7.89
C LEU A 210 -12.81 14.97 7.15
N PHE A 211 -12.58 15.15 5.84
CA PHE A 211 -13.26 16.17 5.06
C PHE A 211 -14.46 15.64 4.26
N ASN A 212 -14.97 14.43 4.57
CA ASN A 212 -16.14 13.83 3.92
C ASN A 212 -16.13 13.99 2.38
N VAL A 213 -15.03 13.59 1.75
CA VAL A 213 -14.71 14.01 0.37
C VAL A 213 -15.58 13.32 -0.67
N ASP A 214 -15.73 12.00 -0.58
CA ASP A 214 -16.55 11.18 -1.47
C ASP A 214 -16.77 9.76 -0.93
N GLU A 215 -17.72 9.04 -1.51
CA GLU A 215 -18.10 7.67 -1.10
C GLU A 215 -17.12 6.59 -1.58
N ASN A 216 -16.45 6.82 -2.72
CA ASN A 216 -15.53 5.85 -3.33
C ASN A 216 -14.20 6.48 -3.76
N ALA A 217 -13.27 5.64 -4.23
CA ALA A 217 -11.93 6.07 -4.63
C ALA A 217 -11.90 6.98 -5.86
N ALA A 218 -12.94 7.00 -6.72
CA ALA A 218 -12.99 7.84 -7.91
C ALA A 218 -12.87 9.32 -7.53
N GLY A 219 -13.72 9.76 -6.61
CA GLY A 219 -13.78 11.15 -6.16
C GLY A 219 -14.27 12.13 -7.22
N ASN A 220 -14.73 13.28 -6.75
CA ASN A 220 -15.04 14.42 -7.62
C ASN A 220 -13.79 15.16 -8.14
N TRP A 221 -14.03 16.17 -8.99
CA TRP A 221 -12.98 16.98 -9.61
C TRP A 221 -12.07 17.70 -8.61
N TYR A 222 -12.63 18.31 -7.55
CA TYR A 222 -11.82 19.01 -6.54
C TYR A 222 -10.97 18.04 -5.72
N ALA A 223 -11.53 16.88 -5.39
CA ALA A 223 -10.82 15.80 -4.71
C ALA A 223 -9.56 15.42 -5.51
N ASN A 224 -9.74 15.18 -6.80
CA ASN A 224 -8.66 14.76 -7.68
C ASN A 224 -7.62 15.86 -7.94
N ILE A 225 -7.98 17.15 -8.00
CA ILE A 225 -6.98 18.23 -8.11
C ILE A 225 -5.98 18.15 -6.95
N PHE A 226 -6.45 18.17 -5.70
CA PHE A 226 -5.54 18.19 -4.56
C PHE A 226 -4.80 16.86 -4.37
N ARG A 227 -5.44 15.74 -4.71
CA ARG A 227 -4.80 14.42 -4.78
C ARG A 227 -3.63 14.43 -5.78
N PHE A 228 -3.84 14.95 -6.99
CA PHE A 228 -2.78 15.03 -7.99
C PHE A 228 -1.68 16.02 -7.61
N LEU A 229 -1.99 17.12 -6.91
CA LEU A 229 -0.97 18.02 -6.34
C LEU A 229 -0.12 17.31 -5.27
N THR A 230 -0.74 16.55 -4.37
CA THR A 230 -0.05 15.72 -3.37
C THR A 230 0.88 14.71 -4.06
N ILE A 231 0.39 14.02 -5.10
CA ILE A 231 1.17 13.05 -5.89
C ILE A 231 2.35 13.74 -6.59
N ALA A 232 2.10 14.87 -7.25
CA ALA A 232 3.14 15.62 -7.94
C ALA A 232 4.24 16.08 -6.98
N LEU A 233 3.86 16.59 -5.81
CA LEU A 233 4.80 16.99 -4.76
C LEU A 233 5.62 15.79 -4.28
N MET A 234 4.98 14.64 -4.03
CA MET A 234 5.69 13.42 -3.62
C MET A 234 6.69 12.94 -4.69
N ILE A 235 6.33 13.00 -5.97
CA ILE A 235 7.22 12.67 -7.09
C ILE A 235 8.42 13.62 -7.11
N VAL A 236 8.18 14.93 -7.05
CA VAL A 236 9.23 15.97 -7.06
C VAL A 236 10.20 15.76 -5.90
N LEU A 237 9.70 15.59 -4.68
CA LEU A 237 10.52 15.34 -3.49
C LEU A 237 11.37 14.08 -3.64
N THR A 238 10.78 13.02 -4.20
CA THR A 238 11.48 11.75 -4.45
C THR A 238 12.59 11.92 -5.49
N VAL A 239 12.32 12.62 -6.60
CA VAL A 239 13.29 12.87 -7.67
C VAL A 239 14.44 13.79 -7.20
N ILE A 240 14.14 14.86 -6.45
CA ILE A 240 15.17 15.74 -5.89
C ILE A 240 16.10 14.96 -4.96
N ARG A 241 15.54 14.16 -4.04
CA ARG A 241 16.33 13.32 -3.16
C ARG A 241 17.19 12.32 -3.93
N ALA A 242 16.63 11.70 -4.98
CA ALA A 242 17.36 10.75 -5.81
C ALA A 242 18.52 11.42 -6.57
N LYS A 243 18.32 12.63 -7.12
CA LYS A 243 19.38 13.42 -7.78
C LYS A 243 20.51 13.82 -6.83
N ASN A 244 20.17 14.14 -5.58
CA ASN A 244 21.15 14.48 -4.54
C ASN A 244 21.88 13.25 -3.96
N SER A 245 21.47 12.04 -4.34
CA SER A 245 22.11 10.78 -3.97
C SER A 245 23.02 10.31 -5.11
N HIS A 246 24.23 9.84 -4.77
CA HIS A 246 25.20 9.31 -5.75
C HIS A 246 24.66 8.21 -6.67
N ASN A 247 23.61 7.50 -6.25
CA ASN A 247 23.06 6.34 -6.97
C ASN A 247 21.87 6.66 -7.89
N GLY A 248 21.38 7.91 -7.93
CA GLY A 248 20.20 8.27 -8.72
C GLY A 248 18.93 7.48 -8.33
N LEU A 249 18.04 7.28 -9.30
CA LEU A 249 16.83 6.46 -9.15
C LEU A 249 17.15 4.96 -9.23
N ARG A 250 16.55 4.18 -8.32
CA ARG A 250 16.67 2.71 -8.28
C ARG A 250 15.92 2.03 -9.41
N VAL A 251 14.78 2.57 -9.82
CA VAL A 251 14.06 2.18 -11.03
C VAL A 251 14.67 2.95 -12.20
N ASN A 252 15.42 2.23 -13.04
CA ASN A 252 16.10 2.77 -14.21
C ASN A 252 16.14 1.72 -15.33
N ARG A 253 16.78 2.06 -16.46
CA ARG A 253 16.81 1.18 -17.65
C ARG A 253 17.34 -0.24 -17.36
N LYS A 254 18.21 -0.42 -16.37
CA LYS A 254 18.78 -1.74 -16.00
C LYS A 254 17.88 -2.56 -15.08
N THR A 255 16.88 -1.93 -14.46
CA THR A 255 15.99 -2.58 -13.49
C THR A 255 14.52 -2.60 -13.93
N LEU A 256 14.22 -2.03 -15.11
CA LEU A 256 12.85 -1.85 -15.59
C LEU A 256 12.17 -3.17 -15.99
N TRP A 257 12.85 -4.01 -16.76
CA TRP A 257 12.27 -5.25 -17.33
C TRP A 257 12.80 -6.52 -16.68
N ARG A 258 14.12 -6.60 -16.50
CA ARG A 258 14.79 -7.72 -15.86
C ARG A 258 16.03 -7.18 -15.16
N LYS A 259 16.21 -7.55 -13.89
CA LYS A 259 17.40 -7.20 -13.14
C LYS A 259 18.54 -8.14 -13.56
N VAL A 260 19.70 -7.56 -13.81
CA VAL A 260 20.95 -8.26 -14.13
C VAL A 260 21.54 -8.85 -12.86
#